data_AF-A0A702BH49-F1
#
_entry.id   AF-A0A702BH49-F1
#
_cell.length_a   1.000
_cell.length_b   1.000
_cell.length_c   1.000
_cell.angle_alpha   90.00
_cell.angle_beta   90.00
_cell.angle_gamma   90.00
#
_symmetry.space_group_name_H-M   'P 1'
#
loop_
_entity.id
_entity.type
_entity.pdbx_description
1 polymer ?
#
loop_
_entity_poly.entity_id
_entity_poly.type
_entity_poly.pdbx_seq_one_letter_code
_entity_poly.pdbx_strand_id
1 'polypeptide(L)'
;MYPLTNDVMSVEINGKDLKTMMSHAADPKNGVLHVSKTTKFKHYSTTPLGQRIVEFDIKGKQVAENTFSNATLDSFIGKGSGGFDFTKGKNVKYIKEL
;
A
#
# COMPACT_ATOMS: atom_id res chain seq x y z
N MET A 1 10.99 1.31 17.66
CA MET A 1 11.33 2.75 17.68
C MET A 1 11.19 3.27 16.27
N TYR A 2 10.50 4.39 16.07
CA TYR A 2 10.35 5.04 14.76
C TYR A 2 11.13 6.36 14.80
N PRO A 3 12.35 6.43 14.23
CA PRO A 3 13.22 7.60 14.38
C PRO A 3 12.91 8.73 13.38
N LEU A 4 12.02 8.48 12.42
CA LEU A 4 11.66 9.42 11.37
C LEU A 4 10.47 10.27 11.78
N THR A 5 10.52 11.57 11.50
CA THR A 5 9.45 12.54 11.78
C THR A 5 8.48 12.64 10.60
N ASN A 6 8.09 11.50 10.02
CA ASN A 6 7.15 11.48 8.91
C ASN A 6 5.73 11.73 9.44
N ASP A 7 5.00 12.67 8.82
CA ASP A 7 3.58 12.86 9.12
C ASP A 7 2.78 11.60 8.77
N VAL A 8 1.68 11.35 9.49
CA VAL A 8 0.69 10.34 9.11
C VAL A 8 -0.31 10.96 8.14
N MET A 9 -0.63 10.25 7.06
CA MET A 9 -1.61 10.69 6.08
C MET A 9 -2.59 9.58 5.70
N SER A 10 -3.78 10.01 5.25
CA SER A 10 -4.83 9.18 4.68
C SER A 10 -4.95 9.51 3.20
N VAL A 11 -5.09 8.50 2.35
CA VAL A 11 -5.32 8.66 0.90
C VAL A 11 -6.36 7.66 0.41
N GLU A 12 -7.28 8.13 -0.42
CA GLU A 12 -8.21 7.27 -1.13
C GLU A 12 -7.58 6.81 -2.45
N ILE A 13 -7.30 5.52 -2.57
CA ILE A 13 -6.58 4.94 -3.72
C ILE A 13 -7.45 3.89 -4.43
N ASN A 14 -7.37 3.89 -5.77
CA ASN A 14 -8.05 2.91 -6.60
C ASN A 14 -7.39 1.51 -6.45
N GLY A 15 -8.19 0.44 -6.51
CA GLY A 15 -7.72 -0.92 -6.31
C GLY A 15 -6.66 -1.39 -7.30
N LYS A 16 -6.67 -0.90 -8.55
CA LYS A 16 -5.63 -1.17 -9.55
C LYS A 16 -4.29 -0.56 -9.15
N ASP A 17 -4.30 0.70 -8.73
CA ASP A 17 -3.09 1.38 -8.27
C ASP A 17 -2.58 0.74 -6.97
N LEU A 18 -3.48 0.42 -6.03
CA LEU A 18 -3.14 -0.28 -4.80
C LEU A 18 -2.51 -1.65 -5.07
N LYS A 19 -3.05 -2.45 -6.00
CA LYS A 19 -2.43 -3.72 -6.43
C LYS A 19 -1.05 -3.52 -7.04
N THR A 20 -0.86 -2.46 -7.81
CA THR A 20 0.45 -2.12 -8.38
C THR A 20 1.46 -1.84 -7.25
N MET A 21 1.07 -1.07 -6.23
CA MET A 21 1.92 -0.80 -5.06
C MET A 21 2.25 -2.07 -4.27
N MET A 22 1.26 -2.94 -4.06
CA MET A 22 1.47 -4.22 -3.39
C MET A 22 2.33 -5.18 -4.23
N SER A 23 2.28 -5.08 -5.57
CA SER A 23 3.16 -5.88 -6.44
C SER A 23 4.59 -5.37 -6.38
N HIS A 24 4.80 -4.05 -6.26
CA HIS A 24 6.11 -3.47 -6.01
C HIS A 24 6.67 -3.94 -4.66
N ALA A 25 5.82 -3.96 -3.61
CA ALA A 25 6.14 -4.49 -2.29
C ALA A 25 6.42 -6.00 -2.26
N ALA A 26 5.91 -6.76 -3.23
CA ALA A 26 6.15 -8.20 -3.35
C ALA A 26 7.53 -8.52 -3.92
N ASP A 27 8.32 -7.51 -4.28
CA ASP A 27 9.72 -7.69 -4.65
C ASP A 27 10.64 -7.56 -3.43
N PRO A 28 11.37 -8.62 -3.04
CA PRO A 28 12.29 -8.55 -1.91
C PRO A 28 13.40 -7.51 -2.07
N LYS A 29 13.71 -7.07 -3.29
CA LYS A 29 14.70 -6.01 -3.54
C LYS A 29 14.21 -4.62 -3.12
N ASN A 30 12.89 -4.42 -3.04
CA ASN A 30 12.27 -3.13 -2.78
C ASN A 30 11.86 -2.94 -1.32
N GLY A 31 11.96 -4.01 -0.52
CA GLY A 31 11.36 -4.09 0.81
C GLY A 31 9.85 -4.40 0.74
N VAL A 32 9.32 -4.97 1.82
CA VAL A 32 7.92 -5.35 1.92
C VAL A 32 7.14 -4.27 2.67
N LEU A 33 5.93 -3.95 2.21
CA LEU A 33 5.01 -3.12 2.98
C LEU A 33 4.38 -3.94 4.11
N HIS A 34 4.56 -3.47 5.34
CA HIS A 34 3.77 -3.95 6.46
C HIS A 34 2.32 -3.48 6.31
N VAL A 35 1.38 -4.39 6.55
CA VAL A 35 -0.05 -4.12 6.39
C VAL A 35 -0.78 -4.23 7.73
N SER A 36 -1.96 -3.62 7.82
CA SER A 36 -2.81 -3.68 9.01
C SER A 36 -3.36 -5.09 9.27
N LYS A 37 -3.78 -5.38 10.50
CA LYS A 37 -4.39 -6.67 10.90
C LYS A 37 -5.57 -7.10 10.01
N THR A 38 -6.29 -6.14 9.43
CA THR A 38 -7.46 -6.42 8.58
C THR A 38 -7.11 -6.69 7.12
N THR A 39 -5.83 -6.65 6.75
CA THR A 39 -5.37 -6.86 5.39
C THR A 39 -4.71 -8.23 5.29
N LYS A 40 -5.19 -9.08 4.38
CA LYS A 40 -4.43 -10.28 3.99
C LYS A 40 -3.65 -9.99 2.72
N PHE A 41 -2.36 -10.28 2.77
CA PHE A 41 -1.46 -10.15 1.63
C PHE A 41 -0.55 -11.36 1.57
N LYS A 42 -0.81 -12.24 0.59
CA LYS A 42 -0.02 -13.44 0.33
C LYS A 42 0.66 -13.31 -1.02
N HIS A 43 1.97 -13.52 -1.06
CA HIS A 43 2.75 -13.47 -2.29
C HIS A 43 3.84 -14.55 -2.31
N TYR A 44 4.29 -14.91 -3.52
CA TYR A 44 5.43 -15.82 -3.71
C TYR A 44 6.52 -15.15 -4.54
N SER A 45 7.69 -14.95 -3.95
CA SER A 45 8.84 -14.32 -4.63
C SER A 45 9.39 -15.15 -5.81
N THR A 46 9.09 -16.44 -5.85
CA THR A 46 9.45 -17.38 -6.92
C THR A 46 8.66 -17.17 -8.21
N THR A 47 7.53 -16.43 -8.15
CA THR A 47 6.72 -16.13 -9.34
C THR A 47 7.20 -14.84 -10.02
N PRO A 48 6.95 -14.69 -11.35
CA PRO A 48 7.36 -13.48 -12.08
C PRO A 48 6.79 -12.21 -11.47
N LEU A 49 7.56 -11.10 -11.58
CA LEU A 49 7.11 -9.78 -11.15
C LEU A 49 5.77 -9.44 -11.82
N GLY A 50 4.83 -8.86 -11.07
CA GLY A 50 3.47 -8.58 -11.53
C GLY A 50 2.48 -9.75 -11.36
N GLN A 51 2.97 -10.98 -11.13
CA GLN A 51 2.13 -12.16 -10.86
C GLN A 51 2.31 -12.69 -9.42
N ARG A 52 3.05 -11.96 -8.59
CA ARG A 52 3.43 -12.43 -7.25
C ARG A 52 2.30 -12.48 -6.24
N ILE A 53 1.26 -11.67 -6.42
CA ILE A 53 0.15 -11.57 -5.47
C ILE A 53 -0.81 -12.75 -5.68
N VAL A 54 -0.95 -13.58 -4.65
CA VAL A 54 -1.86 -14.74 -4.64
C VAL A 54 -3.17 -14.41 -3.93
N GLU A 55 -3.09 -13.63 -2.85
CA GLU A 55 -4.25 -13.19 -2.09
C GLU A 55 -4.04 -11.73 -1.67
N PHE A 56 -5.02 -10.89 -1.97
CA PHE A 56 -5.04 -9.52 -1.47
C PHE A 56 -6.47 -9.09 -1.11
N ASP A 57 -6.78 -9.14 0.18
CA ASP A 57 -8.07 -8.75 0.74
C ASP A 57 -7.93 -7.68 1.83
N ILE A 58 -8.96 -6.84 1.94
CA ILE A 58 -9.13 -5.87 3.01
C ILE A 58 -10.47 -6.17 3.67
N LYS A 59 -10.43 -6.49 4.97
CA LYS A 59 -11.61 -6.87 5.77
C LYS A 59 -12.38 -8.04 5.14
N GLY A 60 -11.67 -9.03 4.60
CA GLY A 60 -12.26 -10.22 3.98
C GLY A 60 -12.85 -9.98 2.59
N LYS A 61 -12.69 -8.79 2.01
CA LYS A 61 -13.14 -8.48 0.65
C LYS A 61 -11.94 -8.34 -0.27
N GLN A 62 -11.93 -9.09 -1.37
CA GLN A 62 -10.90 -8.96 -2.40
C GLN A 62 -10.85 -7.53 -2.91
N VAL A 63 -9.63 -7.01 -3.10
CA VAL A 63 -9.45 -5.66 -3.66
C VAL A 63 -9.84 -5.69 -5.15
N ALA A 64 -10.95 -5.05 -5.49
CA ALA A 64 -11.41 -4.93 -6.87
C ALA A 64 -10.81 -3.69 -7.53
N GLU A 65 -10.43 -3.80 -8.81
CA GLU A 65 -9.73 -2.72 -9.52
C GLU A 65 -10.52 -1.42 -9.58
N ASN A 66 -11.85 -1.48 -9.74
CA ASN A 66 -12.68 -0.29 -9.86
C ASN A 66 -13.22 0.22 -8.52
N THR A 67 -12.67 -0.25 -7.40
CA THR A 67 -13.08 0.19 -6.06
C THR A 67 -12.01 1.06 -5.43
N PHE A 68 -12.44 2.06 -4.67
CA PHE A 68 -11.55 2.90 -3.89
C PHE A 68 -11.44 2.39 -2.46
N SER A 69 -10.22 2.40 -1.93
CA SER A 69 -9.91 2.05 -0.54
C SER A 69 -9.21 3.22 0.13
N ASN A 70 -9.50 3.46 1.41
CA ASN A 70 -8.76 4.42 2.20
C ASN A 70 -7.56 3.74 2.85
N ALA A 71 -6.36 4.22 2.54
CA ALA A 71 -5.11 3.76 3.15
C ALA A 71 -4.56 4.85 4.08
N THR A 72 -4.10 4.44 5.25
CA THR A 72 -3.36 5.30 6.17
C THR A 72 -1.89 4.87 6.16
N LEU A 73 -1.00 5.81 5.88
CA LEU A 73 0.43 5.57 5.72
C LEU A 73 1.23 6.80 6.13
N ASP A 74 2.53 6.64 6.31
CA ASP A 74 3.41 7.77 6.56
C ASP A 74 3.66 8.58 5.27
N SER A 75 4.02 9.84 5.45
CA SER A 75 4.16 10.80 4.35
C SER A 75 5.36 10.55 3.43
N PHE A 76 6.35 9.74 3.82
CA PHE A 76 7.45 9.37 2.93
C PHE A 76 6.94 8.46 1.81
N ILE A 77 6.23 7.40 2.18
CA ILE A 77 5.59 6.48 1.22
C ILE A 77 4.48 7.21 0.45
N GLY A 78 3.66 8.03 1.15
CA GLY A 78 2.53 8.70 0.53
C GLY A 78 2.90 9.73 -0.54
N LYS A 79 4.14 10.25 -0.51
CA LYS A 79 4.68 11.18 -1.49
C LYS A 79 5.45 10.51 -2.64
N GLY A 80 5.42 9.18 -2.76
CA GLY A 80 6.07 8.47 -3.88
C GLY A 80 7.42 7.83 -3.55
N SER A 81 7.94 8.02 -2.33
CA SER A 81 9.29 7.55 -2.00
C SER A 81 9.34 6.02 -1.89
N GLY A 82 10.52 5.42 -2.11
CA GLY A 82 10.66 3.96 -2.13
C GLY A 82 10.03 3.28 -3.35
N GLY A 83 9.61 4.05 -4.35
CA GLY A 83 8.92 3.54 -5.55
C GLY A 83 7.42 3.29 -5.35
N PHE A 84 6.85 3.74 -4.23
CA PHE A 84 5.44 3.61 -3.90
C PHE A 84 4.65 4.84 -4.35
N ASP A 85 4.19 4.85 -5.59
CA ASP A 85 3.37 5.92 -6.16
C ASP A 85 1.91 5.96 -5.63
N PHE A 86 1.74 6.46 -4.40
CA PHE A 86 0.43 6.83 -3.85
C PHE A 86 -0.04 8.22 -4.30
N THR A 87 0.72 8.93 -5.15
CA THR A 87 0.43 10.30 -5.58
C THR A 87 -0.79 10.41 -6.50
N LYS A 88 -1.19 9.29 -7.12
CA LYS A 88 -2.42 9.16 -7.91
C LYS A 88 -3.70 9.07 -7.06
N GLY A 89 -3.56 8.88 -5.75
CA GLY A 89 -4.69 8.84 -4.84
C GLY A 89 -5.35 10.21 -4.66
N LYS A 90 -6.61 10.21 -4.25
CA LYS A 90 -7.40 11.42 -4.02
C LYS A 90 -7.74 11.58 -2.54
N ASN A 91 -8.36 12.70 -2.19
CA ASN A 91 -8.82 12.98 -0.82
C ASN A 91 -7.70 12.85 0.23
N VAL A 92 -6.49 13.29 -0.13
CA VAL A 92 -5.31 13.25 0.77
C VAL A 92 -5.56 14.13 1.98
N LYS A 93 -5.40 13.54 3.18
CA LYS A 93 -5.53 14.25 4.46
C LYS A 93 -4.33 13.92 5.34
N TYR A 94 -3.68 14.96 5.85
CA TYR A 94 -2.68 14.79 6.90
C TYR A 94 -3.38 14.68 8.24
N ILE A 95 -3.08 13.60 8.97
CA ILE A 95 -3.60 13.34 10.30
C ILE A 95 -2.62 14.02 11.26
N LYS A 96 -3.00 15.18 11.78
CA LYS A 96 -2.25 15.84 12.84
C LYS A 96 -2.54 15.08 14.14
N GLU A 97 -1.47 14.63 14.79
CA GLU A 97 -1.44 14.03 16.13
C GLU A 97 -2.00 12.60 16.25
N LEU A 98 -1.13 11.69 16.72
CA LEU A 98 -1.48 10.45 17.45
C LEU A 98 -0.82 10.51 18.82
#